data_AF-A0A7X7C2F5-F1
#
_entry.id   AF-A0A7X7C2F5-F1
#
_cell.length_a   1.000
_cell.length_b   1.000
_cell.length_c   1.000
_cell.angle_alpha   90.00
_cell.angle_beta   90.00
_cell.angle_gamma   90.00
#
_symmetry.space_group_name_H-M   'P 1'
#
loop_
_entity.id
_entity.type
_entity.pdbx_description
1 polymer ?
#
loop_
_entity_poly.entity_id
_entity_poly.type
_entity_poly.pdbx_seq_one_letter_code
_entity_poly.pdbx_strand_id
1 'polypeptide(L)'
;MTRFLLVFLLSIASIHFMFGQNNTYNLHGFGGSRHIQVTEYSGKISDSAYLMLLLESQKMKQTDWKITAKVTSITHNFPVNMLNFIYISKGGTSNVTAINSSNYPLSLNNEVEILNFNSSNQDGYQNLNFDFNLQVQGGNYLKNFPRWATVKFDVEYRLYTNNGKNEEKMIKDTAGQIFLNIDPNSQVPVYSITVTPDVLLEYNSITDYMNGVEKTCEKGLKVSASGNYEVRAKSQTSQFTSTTSSRTLPLDLVSLQLSGGNGTQQPVNISTTNQLILQGATTNGNVVEYDMIYKAKPIEDQYLFINQQETFTTQLMFELTTN
;
A
#
# COMPACT_ATOMS: atom_id res chain seq x y z
N MET A 1 0.42 -79.28 -47.62
CA MET A 1 0.05 -78.00 -48.25
C MET A 1 -0.84 -77.28 -47.24
N THR A 2 -0.61 -76.09 -46.71
CA THR A 2 0.22 -74.93 -47.08
C THR A 2 0.10 -74.02 -45.86
N ARG A 3 1.15 -73.82 -45.05
CA ARG A 3 1.91 -72.55 -45.00
C ARG A 3 1.18 -71.40 -45.70
N PHE A 4 0.51 -70.54 -44.95
CA PHE A 4 0.41 -69.08 -45.13
C PHE A 4 -0.60 -68.55 -44.09
N LEU A 5 -0.35 -67.37 -43.53
CA LEU A 5 -1.15 -66.68 -42.49
C LEU A 5 -0.98 -67.18 -41.04
N LEU A 6 0.24 -67.13 -40.52
CA LEU A 6 0.41 -66.82 -39.09
C LEU A 6 1.61 -65.90 -38.86
N VAL A 7 1.73 -64.89 -39.73
CA VAL A 7 2.65 -63.75 -39.59
C VAL A 7 1.80 -62.47 -39.60
N PHE A 8 0.88 -62.39 -38.64
CA PHE A 8 0.29 -61.12 -38.21
C PHE A 8 0.40 -61.03 -36.68
N LEU A 9 1.56 -61.45 -36.18
CA LEU A 9 2.08 -61.02 -34.88
C LEU A 9 2.82 -59.69 -35.14
N LEU A 10 2.51 -58.68 -34.32
CA LEU A 10 3.09 -57.32 -34.29
C LEU A 10 2.58 -56.31 -35.33
N SER A 11 1.39 -55.75 -35.09
CA SER A 11 1.11 -54.32 -35.32
C SER A 11 -0.28 -53.93 -34.79
N ILE A 12 -0.58 -54.24 -33.53
CA ILE A 12 -1.53 -53.38 -32.82
C ILE A 12 -0.72 -52.17 -32.41
N ALA A 13 -0.70 -51.16 -33.28
CA ALA A 13 -0.32 -49.82 -32.90
C ALA A 13 -1.21 -49.45 -31.72
N SER A 14 -0.64 -49.43 -30.53
CA SER A 14 -1.22 -48.78 -29.38
C SER A 14 -1.26 -47.29 -29.71
N ILE A 15 -2.36 -46.87 -30.35
CA ILE A 15 -2.75 -45.48 -30.47
C ILE A 15 -3.02 -45.04 -29.03
N HIS A 16 -1.95 -44.61 -28.36
CA HIS A 16 -2.08 -43.79 -27.18
C HIS A 16 -2.69 -42.49 -27.70
N PHE A 17 -4.00 -42.34 -27.52
CA PHE A 17 -4.60 -41.03 -27.50
C PHE A 17 -3.97 -40.30 -26.30
N MET A 18 -2.82 -39.69 -26.55
CA MET A 18 -2.35 -38.54 -25.80
C MET A 18 -3.42 -37.47 -26.05
N PHE A 19 -4.49 -37.47 -25.25
CA PHE A 19 -5.22 -36.24 -25.03
C PHE A 19 -4.17 -35.30 -24.44
N GLY A 20 -3.68 -34.38 -25.27
CA GLY A 20 -2.92 -33.24 -24.79
C GLY A 20 -3.81 -32.59 -23.73
N GLN A 21 -3.47 -32.78 -22.46
CA GLN A 21 -4.03 -31.96 -21.40
C GLN A 21 -3.52 -30.55 -21.69
N ASN A 22 -4.31 -29.78 -22.44
CA ASN A 22 -4.03 -28.38 -22.63
C ASN A 22 -3.97 -27.77 -21.23
N ASN A 23 -2.80 -27.22 -20.87
CA ASN A 23 -2.62 -26.43 -19.64
C ASN A 23 -3.60 -25.26 -19.73
N THR A 24 -4.78 -25.43 -19.15
CA THR A 24 -5.87 -24.48 -19.23
C THR A 24 -5.95 -23.77 -17.88
N TYR A 25 -5.51 -22.52 -17.88
CA TYR A 25 -5.65 -21.63 -16.74
C TYR A 25 -7.03 -21.00 -16.80
N ASN A 26 -7.80 -21.16 -15.73
CA ASN A 26 -9.14 -20.65 -15.62
C ASN A 26 -9.19 -19.64 -14.48
N LEU A 27 -9.12 -18.36 -14.81
CA LEU A 27 -9.40 -17.29 -13.85
C LEU A 27 -10.92 -17.06 -13.80
N HIS A 28 -11.45 -16.75 -12.62
CA HIS A 28 -12.85 -16.45 -12.36
C HIS A 28 -12.95 -15.43 -11.22
N GLY A 29 -13.82 -14.43 -11.35
CA GLY A 29 -14.25 -13.62 -10.20
C GLY A 29 -15.46 -14.26 -9.56
N PHE A 30 -15.40 -14.57 -8.27
CA PHE A 30 -16.56 -15.06 -7.51
C PHE A 30 -16.52 -14.57 -6.07
N GLY A 31 -17.64 -14.69 -5.36
CA GLY A 31 -17.69 -14.43 -3.92
C GLY A 31 -17.40 -12.97 -3.53
N GLY A 32 -17.07 -12.79 -2.26
CA GLY A 32 -16.95 -11.49 -1.60
C GLY A 32 -18.31 -10.85 -1.29
N SER A 33 -18.30 -9.74 -0.56
CA SER A 33 -19.54 -9.00 -0.27
C SER A 33 -20.15 -8.43 -1.56
N ARG A 34 -19.31 -7.98 -2.50
CA ARG A 34 -19.70 -7.23 -3.72
C ARG A 34 -20.59 -6.03 -3.46
N HIS A 35 -20.62 -5.59 -2.20
CA HIS A 35 -21.29 -4.39 -1.73
C HIS A 35 -20.43 -3.72 -0.68
N ILE A 36 -20.36 -2.39 -0.76
CA ILE A 36 -19.73 -1.55 0.25
C ILE A 36 -20.63 -0.33 0.48
N GLN A 37 -20.86 0.03 1.74
CA GLN A 37 -21.61 1.23 2.08
C GLN A 37 -20.69 2.32 2.60
N VAL A 38 -20.55 3.41 1.85
CA VAL A 38 -19.78 4.60 2.25
C VAL A 38 -20.72 5.57 2.96
N THR A 39 -20.44 5.86 4.23
CA THR A 39 -21.27 6.75 5.08
C THR A 39 -20.61 8.09 5.37
N GLU A 40 -19.34 8.23 5.04
CA GLU A 40 -18.53 9.40 5.35
C GLU A 40 -17.72 9.87 4.15
N TYR A 41 -17.31 11.14 4.20
CA TYR A 41 -16.47 11.76 3.19
C TYR A 41 -15.00 11.33 3.24
N SER A 42 -14.57 10.68 4.32
CA SER A 42 -13.26 10.03 4.50
C SER A 42 -13.09 8.80 3.60
N GLY A 43 -14.16 8.33 2.96
CA GLY A 43 -14.14 7.13 2.12
C GLY A 43 -14.45 5.88 2.95
N LYS A 44 -14.14 4.69 2.40
CA LYS A 44 -14.29 3.42 3.12
C LYS A 44 -13.44 2.32 2.49
N ILE A 45 -12.89 1.44 3.32
CA ILE A 45 -12.40 0.12 2.90
C ILE A 45 -13.43 -0.93 3.31
N SER A 46 -13.73 -1.89 2.44
CA SER A 46 -14.68 -2.96 2.75
C SER A 46 -14.31 -3.72 4.03
N ASP A 47 -15.31 -3.99 4.88
CA ASP A 47 -15.12 -4.65 6.19
C ASP A 47 -14.76 -6.16 6.05
N SER A 48 -15.00 -6.72 4.87
CA SER A 48 -14.68 -8.08 4.47
C SER A 48 -14.19 -8.08 3.03
N ALA A 49 -13.58 -9.19 2.58
CA ALA A 49 -13.22 -9.39 1.18
C ALA A 49 -14.38 -9.00 0.24
N TYR A 50 -14.14 -8.00 -0.59
CA TYR A 50 -15.11 -7.48 -1.55
C TYR A 50 -15.17 -8.35 -2.80
N LEU A 51 -14.01 -8.85 -3.22
CA LEU A 51 -13.82 -9.69 -4.40
C LEU A 51 -12.89 -10.86 -4.05
N MET A 52 -13.20 -12.05 -4.57
CA MET A 52 -12.26 -13.16 -4.65
C MET A 52 -12.00 -13.51 -6.10
N LEU A 53 -10.73 -13.59 -6.48
CA LEU A 53 -10.31 -14.10 -7.79
C LEU A 53 -9.78 -15.52 -7.61
N LEU A 54 -10.37 -16.46 -8.33
CA LEU A 54 -9.95 -17.86 -8.37
C LEU A 54 -9.26 -18.18 -9.68
N LEU A 55 -8.04 -18.68 -9.57
CA LEU A 55 -7.29 -19.28 -10.66
C LEU A 55 -7.25 -20.81 -10.47
N GLU A 56 -7.81 -21.53 -11.44
CA GLU A 56 -7.77 -22.99 -11.52
C GLU A 56 -6.85 -23.43 -12.66
N SER A 57 -6.09 -24.49 -12.43
CA SER A 57 -5.29 -25.13 -13.49
C SER A 57 -5.02 -26.58 -13.15
N GLN A 58 -4.83 -27.43 -14.16
CA GLN A 58 -4.34 -28.80 -13.98
C GLN A 58 -2.82 -28.88 -13.81
N LYS A 59 -2.13 -27.77 -14.07
CA LYS A 59 -0.69 -27.64 -13.93
C LYS A 59 -0.32 -26.17 -13.72
N MET A 60 0.42 -25.88 -12.65
CA MET A 60 1.04 -24.57 -12.46
C MET A 60 2.47 -24.64 -13.00
N LYS A 61 2.83 -23.70 -13.88
CA LYS A 61 4.20 -23.56 -14.39
C LYS A 61 5.04 -22.74 -13.41
N GLN A 62 6.34 -23.01 -13.37
CA GLN A 62 7.29 -22.09 -12.75
C GLN A 62 7.44 -20.85 -13.63
N THR A 63 6.84 -19.73 -13.22
CA THR A 63 6.88 -18.47 -13.94
C THR A 63 6.37 -17.34 -13.04
N ASP A 64 6.55 -16.11 -13.50
CA ASP A 64 5.95 -14.94 -12.87
C ASP A 64 4.62 -14.66 -13.55
N TRP A 65 3.65 -14.36 -12.73
CA TRP A 65 2.28 -14.08 -13.11
C TRP A 65 1.92 -12.66 -12.77
N LYS A 66 1.04 -12.09 -13.58
CA LYS A 66 0.48 -10.78 -13.35
C LYS A 66 -1.03 -10.82 -13.57
N ILE A 67 -1.78 -10.23 -12.65
CA ILE A 67 -3.21 -9.97 -12.81
C ILE A 67 -3.40 -8.46 -12.98
N THR A 68 -4.06 -8.07 -14.06
CA THR A 68 -4.49 -6.69 -14.27
C THR A 68 -6.00 -6.58 -14.16
N ALA A 69 -6.47 -5.38 -13.82
CA ALA A 69 -7.86 -5.01 -13.79
C ALA A 69 -8.09 -3.74 -14.63
N LYS A 70 -9.25 -3.69 -15.29
CA LYS A 70 -9.72 -2.54 -16.06
C LYS A 70 -11.19 -2.34 -15.79
N VAL A 71 -11.59 -1.15 -15.33
CA VAL A 71 -13.01 -0.83 -15.22
C VAL A 71 -13.55 -0.56 -16.63
N THR A 72 -14.61 -1.26 -17.01
CA THR A 72 -15.23 -1.16 -18.35
C THR A 72 -16.51 -0.32 -18.33
N SER A 73 -17.18 -0.26 -17.18
CA SER A 73 -18.38 0.54 -16.98
C SER A 73 -18.45 1.04 -15.53
N ILE A 74 -19.01 2.22 -15.31
CA ILE A 74 -19.36 2.72 -13.98
C ILE A 74 -20.55 3.67 -14.07
N THR A 75 -21.51 3.57 -13.15
CA THR A 75 -22.68 4.46 -13.14
C THR A 75 -22.40 5.79 -12.45
N HIS A 76 -23.29 6.77 -12.65
CA HIS A 76 -23.24 8.09 -12.03
C HIS A 76 -21.95 8.88 -12.29
N ASN A 77 -21.17 8.54 -13.32
CA ASN A 77 -19.86 9.14 -13.61
C ASN A 77 -18.92 9.12 -12.39
N PHE A 78 -19.03 8.09 -11.55
CA PHE A 78 -18.19 7.97 -10.37
C PHE A 78 -16.70 7.90 -10.79
N PRO A 79 -15.81 8.67 -10.15
CA PRO A 79 -14.41 8.74 -10.56
C PRO A 79 -13.70 7.42 -10.28
N VAL A 80 -13.38 6.68 -11.34
CA VAL A 80 -12.77 5.34 -11.23
C VAL A 80 -11.42 5.37 -10.52
N ASN A 81 -10.65 6.44 -10.67
CA ASN A 81 -9.38 6.65 -9.99
C ASN A 81 -9.50 6.86 -8.46
N MET A 82 -10.73 6.87 -7.93
CA MET A 82 -10.99 6.86 -6.48
C MET A 82 -11.28 5.44 -5.96
N LEU A 83 -11.17 4.43 -6.81
CA LEU A 83 -11.31 3.02 -6.43
C LEU A 83 -9.94 2.34 -6.44
N ASN A 84 -9.71 1.45 -5.48
CA ASN A 84 -8.52 0.63 -5.42
C ASN A 84 -8.86 -0.78 -4.90
N PHE A 85 -8.22 -1.82 -5.45
CA PHE A 85 -8.29 -3.16 -4.90
C PHE A 85 -7.07 -3.40 -4.01
N ILE A 86 -7.31 -3.72 -2.74
CA ILE A 86 -6.26 -4.02 -1.76
C ILE A 86 -6.21 -5.53 -1.56
N TYR A 87 -5.11 -6.16 -1.94
CA TYR A 87 -4.89 -7.58 -1.69
C TYR A 87 -4.86 -7.88 -0.19
N ILE A 88 -5.56 -8.94 0.23
CA ILE A 88 -5.67 -9.35 1.64
C ILE A 88 -4.94 -10.67 1.85
N SER A 89 -5.34 -11.70 1.10
CA SER A 89 -4.94 -13.07 1.40
C SER A 89 -4.96 -13.96 0.17
N LYS A 90 -4.18 -15.03 0.28
CA LYS A 90 -4.14 -16.15 -0.64
C LYS A 90 -4.79 -17.36 0.03
N GLY A 91 -5.58 -18.11 -0.74
CA GLY A 91 -6.05 -19.44 -0.39
C GLY A 91 -5.72 -20.49 -1.46
N GLY A 92 -6.18 -21.72 -1.22
CA GLY A 92 -6.08 -22.83 -2.17
C GLY A 92 -4.78 -23.65 -2.09
N THR A 93 -4.63 -24.61 -2.99
CA THR A 93 -3.60 -25.67 -2.96
C THR A 93 -2.33 -25.35 -3.76
N SER A 94 -2.31 -24.22 -4.48
CA SER A 94 -1.20 -23.83 -5.35
C SER A 94 0.07 -23.39 -4.58
N ASN A 95 1.24 -23.82 -5.07
CA ASN A 95 2.60 -23.47 -4.62
C ASN A 95 3.04 -22.09 -5.15
N VAL A 96 2.36 -21.04 -4.71
CA VAL A 96 2.78 -19.65 -4.90
C VAL A 96 3.78 -19.29 -3.80
N THR A 97 4.96 -18.83 -4.19
CA THR A 97 6.10 -18.62 -3.28
C THR A 97 6.28 -17.16 -2.87
N ALA A 98 5.84 -16.21 -3.70
CA ALA A 98 5.86 -14.79 -3.41
C ALA A 98 4.69 -14.11 -4.10
N ILE A 99 4.09 -13.12 -3.42
CA ILE A 99 3.00 -12.29 -3.93
C ILE A 99 3.37 -10.85 -3.62
N ASN A 100 3.43 -10.01 -4.66
CA ASN A 100 3.48 -8.57 -4.48
C ASN A 100 2.15 -7.98 -4.95
N SER A 101 1.55 -7.16 -4.09
CA SER A 101 0.34 -6.43 -4.44
C SER A 101 0.69 -4.98 -4.75
N SER A 102 -0.04 -4.44 -5.72
CA SER A 102 0.12 -3.09 -6.19
C SER A 102 -1.14 -2.32 -5.85
N ASN A 103 -1.05 -1.35 -4.92
CA ASN A 103 -2.17 -0.51 -4.51
C ASN A 103 -2.34 0.67 -5.48
N TYR A 104 -2.51 0.40 -6.76
CA TYR A 104 -2.72 1.44 -7.77
C TYR A 104 -4.21 1.75 -7.94
N PRO A 105 -4.57 3.04 -8.06
CA PRO A 105 -5.93 3.42 -8.44
C PRO A 105 -6.39 2.69 -9.70
N LEU A 106 -7.62 2.21 -9.69
CA LEU A 106 -8.23 1.63 -10.88
C LEU A 106 -8.36 2.68 -11.99
N SER A 107 -8.42 2.21 -13.24
CA SER A 107 -8.55 3.07 -14.40
C SER A 107 -9.72 2.65 -15.27
N LEU A 108 -10.40 3.65 -15.84
CA LEU A 108 -11.44 3.43 -16.84
C LEU A 108 -10.76 3.15 -18.18
N ASN A 109 -11.10 2.03 -18.81
CA ASN A 109 -10.60 1.61 -20.12
C ASN A 109 -9.07 1.41 -20.25
N ASN A 110 -8.30 1.54 -19.16
CA ASN A 110 -6.88 1.18 -19.12
C ASN A 110 -6.64 0.07 -18.09
N GLU A 111 -5.69 -0.82 -18.40
CA GLU A 111 -5.29 -1.89 -17.48
C GLU A 111 -4.36 -1.37 -16.40
N VAL A 112 -4.63 -1.77 -15.16
CA VAL A 112 -3.80 -1.50 -13.99
C VAL A 112 -3.40 -2.83 -13.37
N GLU A 113 -2.13 -3.00 -13.04
CA GLU A 113 -1.66 -4.18 -12.30
C GLU A 113 -2.18 -4.12 -10.86
N ILE A 114 -2.90 -5.16 -10.43
CA ILE A 114 -3.42 -5.28 -9.06
C ILE A 114 -2.64 -6.30 -8.23
N LEU A 115 -1.99 -7.25 -8.90
CA LEU A 115 -1.26 -8.34 -8.26
C LEU A 115 -0.20 -8.91 -9.20
N ASN A 116 0.98 -9.21 -8.68
CA ASN A 116 1.94 -10.11 -9.32
C ASN A 116 2.39 -11.20 -8.34
N PHE A 117 2.74 -12.37 -8.85
CA PHE A 117 3.15 -13.50 -8.02
C PHE A 117 4.03 -14.48 -8.76
N ASN A 118 4.89 -15.20 -8.03
CA ASN A 118 5.70 -16.28 -8.57
C ASN A 118 5.11 -17.63 -8.17
N SER A 119 5.07 -18.59 -9.09
CA SER A 119 4.73 -19.97 -8.78
C SER A 119 5.88 -20.92 -9.07
N SER A 120 5.88 -22.06 -8.40
CA SER A 120 6.72 -23.21 -8.73
C SER A 120 5.99 -24.19 -9.64
N ASN A 121 6.74 -25.08 -10.31
CA ASN A 121 6.13 -26.17 -11.07
C ASN A 121 5.32 -27.09 -10.14
N GLN A 122 4.07 -27.35 -10.50
CA GLN A 122 3.17 -28.22 -9.74
C GLN A 122 2.19 -28.90 -10.70
N ASP A 123 2.11 -30.22 -10.60
CA ASP A 123 1.17 -31.05 -11.38
C ASP A 123 -0.09 -31.39 -10.55
N GLY A 124 -1.17 -31.74 -11.25
CA GLY A 124 -2.46 -32.05 -10.66
C GLY A 124 -3.33 -30.82 -10.45
N TYR A 125 -4.61 -31.03 -10.21
CA TYR A 125 -5.59 -29.95 -10.04
C TYR A 125 -5.17 -28.98 -8.93
N GLN A 126 -5.04 -27.71 -9.29
CA GLN A 126 -4.73 -26.62 -8.38
C GLN A 126 -5.81 -25.56 -8.40
N ASN A 127 -6.14 -25.04 -7.22
CA ASN A 127 -6.88 -23.81 -7.06
C ASN A 127 -6.04 -22.77 -6.31
N LEU A 128 -6.24 -21.52 -6.67
CA LEU A 128 -5.57 -20.37 -6.08
C LEU A 128 -6.58 -19.25 -5.94
N ASN A 129 -6.90 -18.90 -4.70
CA ASN A 129 -7.83 -17.81 -4.40
C ASN A 129 -7.03 -16.59 -3.97
N PHE A 130 -7.42 -15.41 -4.46
CA PHE A 130 -6.90 -14.12 -4.02
C PHE A 130 -8.07 -13.26 -3.54
N ASP A 131 -8.03 -12.87 -2.28
CA ASP A 131 -9.04 -12.01 -1.67
C ASP A 131 -8.61 -10.55 -1.75
N PHE A 132 -9.53 -9.68 -2.13
CA PHE A 132 -9.31 -8.24 -2.24
C PHE A 132 -10.39 -7.47 -1.50
N ASN A 133 -9.95 -6.45 -0.76
CA ASN A 133 -10.81 -5.39 -0.28
C ASN A 133 -11.00 -4.35 -1.38
N LEU A 134 -12.17 -3.71 -1.41
CA LEU A 134 -12.38 -2.50 -2.20
C LEU A 134 -12.18 -1.30 -1.30
N GLN A 135 -11.32 -0.39 -1.73
CA GLN A 135 -11.17 0.93 -1.14
C GLN A 135 -11.86 1.96 -2.02
N VAL A 136 -12.76 2.72 -1.42
CA VAL A 136 -13.28 3.97 -1.95
C VAL A 136 -12.52 5.09 -1.24
N GLN A 137 -11.74 5.87 -1.99
CA GLN A 137 -10.97 6.98 -1.44
C GLN A 137 -11.89 8.06 -0.86
N GLY A 138 -11.43 8.72 0.20
CA GLY A 138 -12.10 9.92 0.69
C GLY A 138 -11.97 11.08 -0.29
N GLY A 139 -12.89 12.03 -0.21
CA GLY A 139 -12.75 13.29 -0.92
C GLY A 139 -14.04 14.06 -1.17
N ASN A 140 -13.88 15.32 -1.53
CA ASN A 140 -14.99 16.23 -1.85
C ASN A 140 -15.88 15.72 -3.00
N TYR A 141 -15.38 14.88 -3.89
CA TYR A 141 -16.13 14.33 -5.01
C TYR A 141 -17.38 13.55 -4.56
N LEU A 142 -17.34 12.96 -3.36
CA LEU A 142 -18.46 12.25 -2.76
C LEU A 142 -19.67 13.16 -2.47
N LYS A 143 -19.49 14.49 -2.41
CA LYS A 143 -20.60 15.47 -2.25
C LYS A 143 -21.50 15.55 -3.47
N ASN A 144 -21.00 15.13 -4.63
CA ASN A 144 -21.73 15.23 -5.89
C ASN A 144 -22.79 14.13 -6.04
N PHE A 145 -22.90 13.21 -5.08
CA PHE A 145 -23.83 12.09 -5.13
C PHE A 145 -24.92 12.25 -4.07
N PRO A 146 -26.20 12.01 -4.43
CA PRO A 146 -27.27 12.06 -3.45
C PRO A 146 -27.13 10.94 -2.43
N ARG A 147 -27.67 11.17 -1.23
CA ARG A 147 -27.79 10.14 -0.22
C ARG A 147 -28.60 8.95 -0.79
N TRP A 148 -28.11 7.74 -0.52
CA TRP A 148 -28.58 6.47 -1.06
C TRP A 148 -28.30 6.22 -2.54
N ALA A 149 -27.39 6.96 -3.17
CA ALA A 149 -26.94 6.63 -4.52
C ALA A 149 -26.29 5.24 -4.58
N THR A 150 -26.65 4.45 -5.58
CA THR A 150 -26.03 3.14 -5.85
C THR A 150 -25.15 3.22 -7.09
N VAL A 151 -23.84 3.23 -6.89
CA VAL A 151 -22.87 3.16 -7.98
C VAL A 151 -22.60 1.69 -8.31
N LYS A 152 -22.72 1.32 -9.57
CA LYS A 152 -22.43 -0.03 -10.08
C LYS A 152 -21.27 0.07 -11.05
N PHE A 153 -20.37 -0.91 -11.04
CA PHE A 153 -19.24 -0.94 -11.96
C PHE A 153 -18.89 -2.37 -12.38
N ASP A 154 -18.43 -2.48 -13.63
CA ASP A 154 -17.96 -3.73 -14.22
C ASP A 154 -16.44 -3.68 -14.40
N VAL A 155 -15.80 -4.83 -14.20
CA VAL A 155 -14.34 -4.96 -14.30
C VAL A 155 -13.98 -6.11 -15.23
N GLU A 156 -12.99 -5.89 -16.07
CA GLU A 156 -12.31 -6.91 -16.84
C GLU A 156 -10.98 -7.25 -16.15
N TYR A 157 -10.78 -8.53 -15.86
CA TYR A 157 -9.54 -9.06 -15.30
C TYR A 157 -8.79 -9.84 -16.37
N ARG A 158 -7.45 -9.69 -16.38
CA ARG A 158 -6.58 -10.45 -17.28
C ARG A 158 -5.41 -11.05 -16.52
N LEU A 159 -5.13 -12.30 -16.85
CA LEU A 159 -3.96 -13.03 -16.37
C LEU A 159 -2.87 -13.02 -17.44
N TYR A 160 -1.63 -12.74 -17.05
CA TYR A 160 -0.46 -12.79 -17.90
C TYR A 160 0.62 -13.68 -17.29
N THR A 161 1.42 -14.32 -18.15
CA THR A 161 2.72 -14.91 -17.78
C THR A 161 3.84 -14.01 -18.28
N ASN A 162 4.94 -13.93 -17.52
CA ASN A 162 6.05 -13.01 -17.80
C ASN A 162 6.99 -13.51 -18.94
N ASN A 163 6.68 -14.65 -19.57
CA ASN A 163 7.50 -15.27 -20.62
C ASN A 163 7.20 -14.75 -22.04
N GLY A 164 6.50 -13.62 -22.20
CA GLY A 164 6.22 -12.99 -23.50
C GLY A 164 5.31 -13.79 -24.45
N LYS A 165 4.81 -14.95 -24.03
CA LYS A 165 3.76 -15.72 -24.70
C LYS A 165 2.50 -15.59 -23.86
N ASN A 166 1.63 -14.68 -24.28
CA ASN A 166 0.36 -14.39 -23.63
C ASN A 166 -0.49 -15.66 -23.55
N GLU A 167 -0.64 -16.24 -22.36
CA GLU A 167 -1.81 -17.06 -22.05
C GLU A 167 -2.87 -16.09 -21.53
N GLU A 168 -3.44 -15.31 -22.45
CA GLU A 168 -4.44 -14.28 -22.14
C GLU A 168 -5.77 -14.98 -21.86
N LYS A 169 -6.13 -15.11 -20.59
CA LYS A 169 -7.52 -15.37 -20.22
C LYS A 169 -8.14 -14.09 -19.68
N MET A 170 -9.17 -13.64 -20.38
CA MET A 170 -10.01 -12.51 -20.02
C MET A 170 -11.25 -13.02 -19.29
N ILE A 171 -11.59 -12.40 -18.17
CA ILE A 171 -12.92 -12.51 -17.57
C ILE A 171 -13.49 -11.12 -17.44
N LYS A 172 -14.73 -10.97 -17.89
CA LYS A 172 -15.57 -9.82 -17.57
C LYS A 172 -16.48 -10.21 -16.43
N ASP A 173 -16.47 -9.42 -15.38
CA ASP A 173 -17.26 -9.65 -14.18
C ASP A 173 -17.91 -8.34 -13.71
N THR A 174 -19.13 -8.44 -13.19
CA THR A 174 -19.80 -7.29 -12.56
C THR A 174 -19.27 -7.17 -11.14
N ALA A 175 -18.22 -6.37 -10.96
CA ALA A 175 -17.45 -6.30 -9.73
C ALA A 175 -18.28 -5.95 -8.48
N GLY A 176 -19.34 -5.14 -8.61
CA GLY A 176 -20.37 -5.01 -7.57
C GLY A 176 -20.95 -3.60 -7.42
N GLN A 177 -21.35 -3.26 -6.20
CA GLN A 177 -22.11 -2.05 -5.87
C GLN A 177 -21.47 -1.24 -4.73
N ILE A 178 -21.49 0.07 -4.87
CA ILE A 178 -21.13 1.04 -3.82
C ILE A 178 -22.41 1.79 -3.44
N PHE A 179 -22.81 1.68 -2.18
CA PHE A 179 -23.94 2.41 -1.59
C PHE A 179 -23.43 3.67 -0.91
N LEU A 180 -23.78 4.84 -1.43
CA LEU A 180 -23.39 6.12 -0.85
C LEU A 180 -24.49 6.59 0.10
N ASN A 181 -24.33 6.36 1.39
CA ASN A 181 -25.25 6.82 2.43
C ASN A 181 -24.57 7.91 3.28
N ILE A 182 -24.02 8.90 2.59
CA ILE A 182 -23.34 10.03 3.23
C ILE A 182 -24.40 11.08 3.53
N ASP A 183 -24.39 11.61 4.75
CA ASP A 183 -25.21 12.77 5.07
C ASP A 183 -24.69 13.98 4.26
N PRO A 184 -25.49 14.61 3.40
CA PRO A 184 -25.04 15.79 2.64
C PRO A 184 -24.63 16.97 3.53
N ASN A 185 -25.06 16.98 4.81
CA ASN A 185 -24.65 17.97 5.80
C ASN A 185 -23.42 17.52 6.62
N SER A 186 -22.95 16.28 6.44
CA SER A 186 -21.70 15.84 7.06
C SER A 186 -20.54 16.71 6.51
N GLN A 187 -19.64 17.12 7.39
CA GLN A 187 -18.48 17.88 6.97
C GLN A 187 -17.40 16.88 6.52
N VAL A 188 -16.80 17.12 5.35
CA VAL A 188 -15.55 16.45 4.98
C VAL A 188 -14.51 16.84 6.01
N PRO A 189 -13.83 15.87 6.64
CA PRO A 189 -12.70 16.19 7.48
C PRO A 189 -11.64 16.96 6.69
N VAL A 190 -11.45 18.25 6.99
CA VAL A 190 -10.40 19.08 6.39
C VAL A 190 -9.21 19.02 7.35
N TYR A 191 -8.10 18.54 6.82
CA TYR A 191 -6.84 18.40 7.54
C TYR A 191 -5.78 19.28 6.88
N SER A 192 -5.00 19.99 7.69
CA SER A 192 -3.81 20.70 7.23
C SER A 192 -2.69 20.54 8.23
N ILE A 193 -1.48 20.30 7.73
CA ILE A 193 -0.26 20.29 8.51
C ILE A 193 0.72 21.30 7.91
N THR A 194 1.41 22.05 8.77
CA THR A 194 2.55 22.88 8.39
C THR A 194 3.66 22.65 9.39
N VAL A 195 4.88 22.52 8.89
CA VAL A 195 6.07 22.24 9.69
C VAL A 195 7.14 23.25 9.36
N THR A 196 7.88 23.72 10.37
CA THR A 196 9.07 24.57 10.17
C THR A 196 10.12 23.80 9.37
N PRO A 197 10.66 24.37 8.28
CA PRO A 197 11.42 23.62 7.29
C PRO A 197 12.83 23.22 7.75
N ASP A 198 13.53 24.08 8.49
CA ASP A 198 14.95 23.88 8.82
C ASP A 198 15.22 24.02 10.32
N VAL A 199 16.05 23.12 10.85
CA VAL A 199 16.48 23.11 12.25
C VAL A 199 17.99 22.85 12.33
N LEU A 200 18.71 23.72 13.04
CA LEU A 200 20.14 23.58 13.30
C LEU A 200 20.39 23.26 14.77
N LEU A 201 21.07 22.15 15.02
CA LEU A 201 21.57 21.72 16.32
C LEU A 201 23.10 21.89 16.29
N GLU A 202 23.60 22.91 16.97
CA GLU A 202 25.00 23.33 16.85
C GLU A 202 25.77 23.04 18.13
N TYR A 203 26.86 22.27 18.00
CA TYR A 203 27.80 21.96 19.08
C TYR A 203 28.98 22.93 19.03
N ASN A 204 28.91 24.00 19.81
CA ASN A 204 29.88 25.11 19.76
C ASN A 204 30.92 25.06 20.89
N SER A 205 30.72 24.21 21.90
CA SER A 205 31.59 24.10 23.05
C SER A 205 31.80 22.65 23.46
N ILE A 206 32.87 22.38 24.22
CA ILE A 206 33.13 21.06 24.82
C ILE A 206 31.93 20.62 25.68
N THR A 207 31.30 21.56 26.37
CA THR A 207 30.10 21.29 27.19
C THR A 207 28.94 20.79 26.34
N ASP A 208 28.74 21.35 25.15
CA ASP A 208 27.70 20.89 24.22
C ASP A 208 27.98 19.45 23.78
N TYR A 209 29.24 19.11 23.46
CA TYR A 209 29.61 17.74 23.09
C TYR A 209 29.39 16.74 24.22
N MET A 210 29.64 17.14 25.47
CA MET A 210 29.47 16.30 26.65
C MET A 210 28.01 16.14 27.11
N ASN A 211 27.17 17.17 26.92
CA ASN A 211 25.82 17.19 27.47
C ASN A 211 24.73 17.05 26.40
N GLY A 212 25.09 17.19 25.12
CA GLY A 212 24.12 17.34 24.04
C GLY A 212 23.62 18.78 23.89
N VAL A 213 22.77 19.00 22.89
CA VAL A 213 22.19 20.31 22.59
C VAL A 213 20.69 20.20 22.36
N GLU A 214 19.98 21.29 22.64
CA GLU A 214 18.54 21.39 22.43
C GLU A 214 18.20 22.62 21.59
N LYS A 215 17.26 22.45 20.67
CA LYS A 215 16.67 23.55 19.90
C LYS A 215 15.16 23.47 19.96
N THR A 216 14.55 24.56 20.41
CA THR A 216 13.09 24.75 20.34
C THR A 216 12.74 25.61 19.14
N CYS A 217 11.89 25.07 18.28
CA CYS A 217 11.23 25.78 17.19
C CYS A 217 9.82 26.15 17.64
N GLU A 218 9.67 27.39 18.10
CA GLU A 218 8.37 27.90 18.54
C GLU A 218 7.34 27.80 17.42
N LYS A 219 6.15 27.27 17.74
CA LYS A 219 5.05 27.06 16.78
C LYS A 219 5.49 26.31 15.53
N GLY A 220 6.45 25.40 15.71
CA GLY A 220 7.11 24.67 14.63
C GLY A 220 6.21 23.67 13.92
N LEU A 221 5.15 23.19 14.59
CA LEU A 221 4.13 22.35 14.00
C LEU A 221 2.76 23.04 14.14
N LYS A 222 2.04 23.18 13.02
CA LYS A 222 0.67 23.69 12.98
C LYS A 222 -0.24 22.63 12.41
N VAL A 223 -1.32 22.33 13.13
CA VAL A 223 -2.32 21.35 12.72
C VAL A 223 -3.70 22.00 12.74
N SER A 224 -4.47 21.76 11.69
CA SER A 224 -5.93 21.96 11.71
C SER A 224 -6.58 20.66 11.25
N ALA A 225 -7.61 20.24 11.97
CA ALA A 225 -8.31 19.00 11.75
C ALA A 225 -9.78 19.19 12.13
N SER A 226 -10.71 18.78 11.27
CA SER A 226 -12.12 18.72 11.64
C SER A 226 -12.58 17.32 12.08
N GLY A 227 -11.63 16.41 12.34
CA GLY A 227 -11.83 15.10 12.97
C GLY A 227 -10.62 14.74 13.86
N ASN A 228 -10.67 13.59 14.53
CA ASN A 228 -9.52 13.09 15.28
C ASN A 228 -8.34 12.83 14.32
N TYR A 229 -7.12 12.97 14.84
CA TYR A 229 -5.92 12.91 14.02
C TYR A 229 -4.72 12.33 14.75
N GLU A 230 -3.78 11.84 13.95
CA GLU A 230 -2.42 11.49 14.36
C GLU A 230 -1.41 12.22 13.47
N VAL A 231 -0.30 12.65 14.06
CA VAL A 231 0.88 13.09 13.33
C VAL A 231 2.00 12.10 13.55
N ARG A 232 2.59 11.64 12.45
CA ARG A 232 3.75 10.76 12.45
C ARG A 232 4.92 11.42 11.77
N ALA A 233 6.13 11.12 12.23
CA ALA A 233 7.37 11.58 11.63
C ALA A 233 8.31 10.41 11.34
N LYS A 234 9.05 10.51 10.24
CA LYS A 234 10.19 9.62 9.95
C LYS A 234 11.29 10.36 9.20
N SER A 235 12.49 9.83 9.28
CA SER A 235 13.59 10.19 8.41
C SER A 235 13.45 9.54 7.03
N GLN A 236 13.78 10.29 5.98
CA GLN A 236 13.89 9.76 4.61
C GLN A 236 15.21 9.04 4.37
N THR A 237 16.27 9.36 5.13
CA THR A 237 17.58 8.69 5.06
C THR A 237 17.79 7.80 6.28
N SER A 238 18.60 6.75 6.17
CA SER A 238 18.88 5.82 7.27
C SER A 238 19.85 6.35 8.34
N GLN A 239 20.47 7.50 8.08
CA GLN A 239 21.51 8.11 8.89
C GLN A 239 21.61 9.60 8.55
N PHE A 240 22.21 10.38 9.44
CA PHE A 240 22.68 11.70 9.07
C PHE A 240 23.95 11.56 8.24
N THR A 241 24.06 12.31 7.15
CA THR A 241 25.22 12.28 6.25
C THR A 241 25.95 13.60 6.30
N SER A 242 27.27 13.55 6.37
CA SER A 242 28.11 14.74 6.24
C SER A 242 27.92 15.43 4.88
N THR A 243 27.94 16.75 4.88
CA THR A 243 27.96 17.57 3.67
C THR A 243 29.35 17.70 3.04
N THR A 244 30.41 17.31 3.76
CA THR A 244 31.81 17.50 3.34
C THR A 244 32.64 16.21 3.29
N SER A 245 32.14 15.11 3.86
CA SER A 245 32.82 13.81 3.88
C SER A 245 31.84 12.64 3.69
N SER A 246 32.34 11.40 3.70
CA SER A 246 31.53 10.18 3.68
C SER A 246 31.07 9.72 5.07
N ARG A 247 31.37 10.49 6.14
CA ARG A 247 31.01 10.14 7.51
C ARG A 247 29.51 10.25 7.73
N THR A 248 29.03 9.46 8.70
CA THR A 248 27.62 9.41 9.05
C THR A 248 27.43 9.34 10.57
N LEU A 249 26.25 9.78 11.02
CA LEU A 249 25.81 9.68 12.41
C LEU A 249 24.47 8.92 12.48
N PRO A 250 24.23 8.14 13.54
CA PRO A 250 22.98 7.41 13.70
C PRO A 250 21.81 8.37 13.95
N LEU A 251 20.61 8.00 13.47
CA LEU A 251 19.42 8.86 13.58
C LEU A 251 18.96 9.06 15.02
N ASP A 252 19.09 8.03 15.86
CA ASP A 252 18.65 8.04 17.25
C ASP A 252 19.52 8.89 18.17
N LEU A 253 20.56 9.54 17.62
CA LEU A 253 21.28 10.63 18.27
C LEU A 253 20.36 11.81 18.54
N VAL A 254 19.33 12.03 17.71
CA VAL A 254 18.39 13.13 17.83
C VAL A 254 16.99 12.61 18.16
N SER A 255 16.33 13.27 19.10
CA SER A 255 14.94 13.05 19.46
C SER A 255 14.10 14.30 19.20
N LEU A 256 12.83 14.10 18.89
CA LEU A 256 11.82 15.13 18.71
C LEU A 256 10.76 15.01 19.80
N GLN A 257 10.44 16.12 20.43
CA GLN A 257 9.37 16.26 21.40
C GLN A 257 8.44 17.42 20.98
N LEU A 258 7.15 17.28 21.21
CA LEU A 258 6.18 18.36 21.00
C LEU A 258 5.72 18.91 22.33
N SER A 259 5.57 20.24 22.41
CA SER A 259 4.98 20.93 23.55
C SER A 259 3.97 21.96 23.07
N GLY A 260 2.80 22.03 23.71
CA GLY A 260 1.72 22.94 23.30
C GLY A 260 0.37 22.23 23.21
N GLY A 261 -0.70 22.99 22.95
CA GLY A 261 -2.06 22.48 23.04
C GLY A 261 -2.38 21.96 24.45
N ASN A 262 -2.63 20.65 24.58
CA ASN A 262 -3.04 19.98 25.82
C ASN A 262 -1.87 19.47 26.69
N GLY A 263 -0.61 19.74 26.34
CA GLY A 263 0.56 19.40 27.16
C GLY A 263 1.78 18.94 26.38
N THR A 264 2.81 18.53 27.12
CA THR A 264 4.09 18.06 26.55
C THR A 264 4.03 16.56 26.26
N GLN A 265 4.37 16.18 25.03
CA GLN A 265 4.41 14.79 24.58
C GLN A 265 5.71 14.10 25.02
N GLN A 266 5.76 12.77 24.95
CA GLN A 266 7.01 12.04 25.19
C GLN A 266 7.99 12.27 24.03
N PRO A 267 9.30 12.43 24.29
CA PRO A 267 10.31 12.50 23.24
C PRO A 267 10.36 11.20 22.45
N VAL A 268 10.52 11.31 21.13
CA VAL A 268 10.67 10.16 20.23
C VAL A 268 11.95 10.28 19.44
N ASN A 269 12.74 9.20 19.39
CA ASN A 269 13.98 9.17 18.60
C ASN A 269 13.65 9.19 17.10
N ILE A 270 14.45 9.93 16.33
CA ILE A 270 14.33 9.92 14.88
C ILE A 270 14.72 8.53 14.35
N SER A 271 13.92 8.00 13.43
CA SER A 271 14.20 6.73 12.75
C SER A 271 13.56 6.73 11.36
N THR A 272 13.82 5.70 10.56
CA THR A 272 13.20 5.51 9.23
C THR A 272 11.79 4.93 9.29
N THR A 273 11.34 4.47 10.46
CA THR A 273 9.98 3.98 10.68
C THR A 273 9.06 5.12 11.10
N ASN A 274 7.78 5.05 10.75
CA ASN A 274 6.81 6.07 11.11
C ASN A 274 6.60 6.09 12.64
N GLN A 275 7.13 7.11 13.30
CA GLN A 275 7.01 7.32 14.73
C GLN A 275 5.79 8.19 15.04
N LEU A 276 4.93 7.78 15.97
CA LEU A 276 3.81 8.59 16.44
C LEU A 276 4.35 9.72 17.33
N ILE A 277 4.12 10.98 16.94
CA ILE A 277 4.60 12.15 17.68
C ILE A 277 3.46 12.98 18.28
N LEU A 278 2.24 12.85 17.75
CA LEU A 278 1.07 13.55 18.26
C LEU A 278 -0.19 12.73 17.99
N GLN A 279 -1.07 12.65 18.97
CA GLN A 279 -2.45 12.20 18.81
C GLN A 279 -3.37 13.29 19.35
N GLY A 280 -4.39 13.68 18.58
CA GLY A 280 -5.27 14.79 18.93
C GLY A 280 -6.73 14.52 18.55
N ALA A 281 -7.62 15.16 19.30
CA ALA A 281 -9.03 15.26 18.93
C ALA A 281 -9.24 16.37 17.89
N THR A 282 -10.43 16.45 17.29
CA THR A 282 -10.80 17.55 16.37
C THR A 282 -10.42 18.93 16.92
N THR A 283 -9.82 19.76 16.05
CA THR A 283 -9.57 21.19 16.33
C THR A 283 -10.76 22.06 15.89
N ASN A 284 -11.83 21.44 15.38
CA ASN A 284 -12.96 22.10 14.72
C ASN A 284 -12.51 23.02 13.56
N GLY A 285 -11.44 22.63 12.86
CA GLY A 285 -10.86 23.41 11.77
C GLY A 285 -10.00 24.60 12.23
N ASN A 286 -9.84 24.83 13.53
CA ASN A 286 -8.93 25.85 14.04
C ASN A 286 -7.48 25.38 13.97
N VAL A 287 -6.55 26.31 13.78
CA VAL A 287 -5.12 26.00 13.83
C VAL A 287 -4.68 25.88 15.28
N VAL A 288 -4.12 24.73 15.63
CA VAL A 288 -3.41 24.48 16.89
C VAL A 288 -1.92 24.45 16.61
N GLU A 289 -1.16 25.15 17.44
CA GLU A 289 0.29 25.31 17.31
C GLU A 289 1.00 24.51 18.40
N TYR A 290 2.09 23.84 18.02
CA TYR A 290 2.98 23.11 18.91
C TYR A 290 4.41 23.57 18.67
N ASP A 291 5.13 23.78 19.76
CA ASP A 291 6.57 23.93 19.76
C ASP A 291 7.22 22.58 19.47
N MET A 292 8.21 22.59 18.58
CA MET A 292 9.00 21.40 18.26
C MET A 292 10.35 21.50 18.95
N ILE A 293 10.62 20.59 19.88
CA ILE A 293 11.83 20.56 20.68
C ILE A 293 12.70 19.41 20.18
N TYR A 294 13.81 19.75 19.57
CA TYR A 294 14.80 18.80 19.08
C TYR A 294 15.94 18.70 20.09
N LYS A 295 16.26 17.49 20.54
CA LYS A 295 17.38 17.24 21.46
C LYS A 295 18.34 16.26 20.83
N ALA A 296 19.60 16.68 20.67
CA ALA A 296 20.69 15.81 20.28
C ALA A 296 21.45 15.35 21.53
N LYS A 297 21.74 14.06 21.62
CA LYS A 297 22.48 13.43 22.72
C LYS A 297 23.94 13.91 22.75
N PRO A 298 24.66 13.72 23.87
CA PRO A 298 26.12 13.81 23.87
C PRO A 298 26.72 13.01 22.71
N ILE A 299 27.78 13.55 22.11
CA ILE A 299 28.50 12.85 21.03
C ILE A 299 29.66 12.08 21.67
N GLU A 300 29.68 10.77 21.45
CA GLU A 300 30.76 9.92 21.94
C GLU A 300 32.11 10.32 21.33
N ASP A 301 33.19 10.16 22.11
CA ASP A 301 34.56 10.53 21.72
C ASP A 301 34.99 9.95 20.36
N GLN A 302 34.48 8.77 19.99
CA GLN A 302 34.78 8.13 18.70
C GLN A 302 34.32 8.94 17.46
N TYR A 303 33.41 9.89 17.65
CA TYR A 303 32.92 10.78 16.60
C TYR A 303 33.55 12.19 16.66
N LEU A 304 34.33 12.50 17.70
CA LEU A 304 34.98 13.80 17.90
C LEU A 304 36.32 13.84 17.17
N PHE A 305 36.43 14.72 16.17
CA PHE A 305 37.70 15.09 15.57
C PHE A 305 38.03 16.54 15.94
N ILE A 306 39.15 16.74 16.61
CA ILE A 306 39.61 18.07 17.03
C ILE A 306 39.91 18.91 15.77
N ASN A 307 39.38 20.14 15.73
CA ASN A 307 39.59 21.17 14.70
C ASN A 307 38.95 20.96 13.31
N GLN A 308 37.93 20.10 13.18
CA GLN A 308 37.15 20.01 11.94
C GLN A 308 35.67 20.29 12.23
N GLN A 309 35.17 21.39 11.66
CA GLN A 309 33.72 21.65 11.64
C GLN A 309 33.10 20.83 10.52
N GLU A 310 32.05 20.10 10.84
CA GLU A 310 31.35 19.26 9.90
C GLU A 310 29.84 19.35 10.13
N THR A 311 29.07 19.40 9.05
CA THR A 311 27.60 19.48 9.11
C THR A 311 27.03 18.15 8.65
N PHE A 312 26.19 17.56 9.49
CA PHE A 312 25.49 16.32 9.19
C PHE A 312 24.00 16.62 8.99
N THR A 313 23.41 16.09 7.92
CA THR A 313 22.04 16.42 7.53
C THR A 313 21.18 15.17 7.32
N THR A 314 19.88 15.34 7.54
CA THR A 314 18.84 14.37 7.19
C THR A 314 17.55 15.14 6.86
N GLN A 315 16.56 14.46 6.27
CA GLN A 315 15.27 15.03 5.94
C GLN A 315 14.16 14.28 6.67
N LEU A 316 13.32 15.02 7.40
CA LEU A 316 12.14 14.46 8.05
C LEU A 316 10.90 14.64 7.17
N MET A 317 10.09 13.59 7.10
CA MET A 317 8.76 13.60 6.50
C MET A 317 7.71 13.50 7.61
N PHE A 318 6.73 14.41 7.55
CA PHE A 318 5.61 14.43 8.46
C PHE A 318 4.34 14.03 7.73
N GLU A 319 3.54 13.21 8.39
CA GLU A 319 2.28 12.68 7.86
C GLU A 319 1.17 12.98 8.87
N LEU A 320 0.08 13.59 8.40
CA LEU A 320 -1.13 13.82 9.17
C LEU A 320 -2.20 12.85 8.66
N THR A 321 -2.67 11.96 9.52
CA THR A 321 -3.68 10.95 9.18
C THR A 321 -4.89 11.04 10.10
N THR A 322 -6.00 10.48 9.67
CA THR A 322 -7.16 10.24 10.53
C THR A 322 -6.83 9.17 11.57
N ASN A 323 -7.26 9.39 12.81
CA ASN A 323 -7.25 8.39 13.88
C ASN A 323 -8.59 7.65 13.90
#